data_AF-G8GMT4-F1
#
_entry.id   AF-G8GMT4-F1
#
_cell.length_a   1.000
_cell.length_b   1.000
_cell.length_c   1.000
_cell.angle_alpha   90.00
_cell.angle_beta   90.00
_cell.angle_gamma   90.00
#
_symmetry.space_group_name_H-M   'P 1'
#
loop_
_entity.id
_entity.type
_entity.pdbx_description
1 polymer ?
#
loop_
_entity_poly.entity_id
_entity_poly.type
_entity_poly.pdbx_seq_one_letter_code
_entity_poly.pdbx_strand_id
1 'polypeptide(L)'
;RDAAIHALQACIPQATILPVGIEKLTIYQVNDQVNHQVTAIEREHDGDRFIYDLWVTTESGDILEIWQGLTLQIIQKKPLQSPWLAELLPPYLERCLRENILSVTNSNFSLIFDQDGTVEQRIRSDRALAHLTATTELIRRRLDGKPDDINGQFVSVSHCQDLTLAITANTPLACDLEIITPRNPDLWRDLLGQETLALAQLLTRETNESFDTIAT
;
A
#
# COMPACT_ATOMS: atom_id res chain seq x y z
N ARG A 1 4.54 11.06 -23.11
CA ARG A 1 3.15 11.23 -22.60
C ARG A 1 2.53 9.91 -22.20
N ASP A 2 2.47 8.90 -23.08
CA ASP A 2 2.02 7.55 -22.67
C ASP A 2 2.77 7.02 -21.45
N ALA A 3 4.08 7.27 -21.35
CA ALA A 3 4.88 6.95 -20.18
C ALA A 3 4.35 7.56 -18.86
N ALA A 4 3.83 8.80 -18.88
CA ALA A 4 3.25 9.44 -17.70
C ALA A 4 1.95 8.77 -17.26
N ILE A 5 1.13 8.34 -18.23
CA ILE A 5 -0.08 7.55 -17.97
C ILE A 5 0.30 6.15 -17.46
N HIS A 6 1.32 5.52 -18.03
CA HIS A 6 1.83 4.24 -17.57
C HIS A 6 2.41 4.31 -16.15
N ALA A 7 2.94 5.44 -15.71
CA ALA A 7 3.39 5.62 -14.32
C ALA A 7 2.23 5.41 -13.32
N LEU A 8 1.00 5.83 -13.67
CA LEU A 8 -0.19 5.62 -12.86
C LEU A 8 -0.65 4.15 -12.78
N GLN A 9 -0.15 3.29 -13.67
CA GLN A 9 -0.41 1.84 -13.58
C GLN A 9 0.11 1.25 -12.26
N ALA A 10 1.16 1.82 -11.67
CA ALA A 10 1.69 1.43 -10.37
C ALA A 10 0.71 1.72 -9.22
N CYS A 11 -0.19 2.70 -9.39
CA CYS A 11 -1.22 3.00 -8.41
C CYS A 11 -2.32 1.93 -8.40
N ILE A 12 -2.53 1.17 -9.49
CA ILE A 12 -3.59 0.16 -9.61
C ILE A 12 -2.97 -1.16 -10.15
N PRO A 13 -2.07 -1.80 -9.39
CA PRO A 13 -1.25 -2.92 -9.89
C PRO A 13 -2.06 -4.18 -10.22
N GLN A 14 -3.22 -4.37 -9.58
CA GLN A 14 -4.12 -5.50 -9.77
C GLN A 14 -4.96 -5.44 -11.06
N ALA A 15 -4.78 -4.42 -11.89
CA ALA A 15 -5.56 -4.23 -13.11
C ALA A 15 -4.72 -3.69 -14.27
N THR A 16 -5.30 -3.69 -15.47
CA THR A 16 -4.87 -2.86 -16.60
C THR A 16 -5.82 -1.68 -16.70
N ILE A 17 -5.28 -0.47 -16.68
CA ILE A 17 -6.04 0.77 -16.82
C ILE A 17 -5.72 1.46 -18.13
N LEU A 18 -6.73 2.04 -18.77
CA LEU A 18 -6.56 2.87 -19.96
C LEU A 18 -7.12 4.28 -19.74
N PRO A 19 -6.50 5.30 -20.33
CA PRO A 19 -7.05 6.65 -20.34
C PRO A 19 -8.28 6.68 -21.25
N VAL A 20 -9.37 7.27 -20.74
CA VAL A 20 -10.62 7.45 -21.49
C VAL A 20 -10.97 8.92 -21.71
N GLY A 21 -10.30 9.84 -21.01
CA GLY A 21 -10.49 11.28 -21.18
C GLY A 21 -9.60 12.09 -20.26
N ILE A 22 -9.53 13.39 -20.51
CA ILE A 22 -8.87 14.39 -19.66
C ILE A 22 -9.66 15.69 -19.73
N GLU A 23 -9.81 16.39 -18.61
CA GLU A 23 -10.49 17.69 -18.58
C GLU A 23 -9.61 18.79 -19.16
N LYS A 24 -8.33 18.84 -18.74
CA LYS A 24 -7.39 19.86 -19.19
C LYS A 24 -5.95 19.37 -19.15
N LEU A 25 -5.21 19.65 -20.21
CA LEU A 25 -3.77 19.46 -20.29
C LEU A 25 -3.09 20.82 -20.50
N THR A 26 -2.16 21.17 -19.61
CA THR A 26 -1.31 22.36 -19.75
C THR A 26 0.13 21.92 -19.92
N ILE A 27 0.77 22.34 -21.00
CA ILE A 27 2.16 22.00 -21.33
C ILE A 27 2.97 23.29 -21.24
N TYR A 28 3.94 23.34 -20.34
CA TYR A 28 4.84 24.48 -20.17
C TYR A 28 6.10 24.31 -20.99
N GLN A 29 6.69 23.12 -20.97
CA GLN A 29 7.91 22.80 -21.68
C GLN A 29 7.93 21.34 -22.10
N VAL A 30 8.49 21.08 -23.28
CA VAL A 30 8.81 19.73 -23.75
C VAL A 30 10.32 19.59 -23.73
N ASN A 31 10.85 18.74 -22.85
CA ASN A 31 12.28 18.50 -22.74
C ASN A 31 12.54 17.01 -22.51
N ASP A 32 12.95 16.32 -23.57
CA ASP A 32 13.19 14.87 -23.54
C ASP A 32 14.63 14.52 -23.13
N GLN A 33 15.46 15.52 -22.81
CA GLN A 33 16.85 15.32 -22.38
C GLN A 33 17.02 15.24 -20.85
N VAL A 34 15.92 15.36 -20.10
CA VAL A 34 15.93 15.33 -18.63
C VAL A 34 15.01 14.23 -18.13
N ASN A 35 15.34 13.67 -16.97
CA ASN A 35 14.45 12.74 -16.29
C ASN A 35 13.18 13.45 -15.84
N HIS A 36 12.05 12.76 -16.00
CA HIS A 36 10.73 13.25 -15.60
C HIS A 36 10.28 12.53 -14.33
N GLN A 37 9.76 13.28 -13.38
CA GLN A 37 9.09 12.77 -12.19
C GLN A 37 7.59 13.01 -12.33
N VAL A 38 6.80 11.97 -12.06
CA VAL A 38 5.34 12.03 -12.10
C VAL A 38 4.82 11.97 -10.68
N THR A 39 4.13 13.02 -10.26
CA THR A 39 3.35 13.03 -9.02
C THR A 39 1.89 13.08 -9.38
N ALA A 40 1.06 12.28 -8.73
CA ALA A 40 -0.36 12.26 -8.99
C ALA A 40 -1.18 12.14 -7.72
N ILE A 41 -2.37 12.71 -7.74
CA ILE A 41 -3.35 12.64 -6.66
C ILE A 41 -4.64 12.09 -7.25
N GLU A 42 -5.14 11.00 -6.67
CA GLU A 42 -6.48 10.49 -6.95
C GLU A 42 -7.50 11.46 -6.37
N ARG A 43 -8.39 11.99 -7.21
CA ARG A 43 -9.47 12.90 -6.79
C ARG A 43 -10.70 12.14 -6.34
N GLU A 44 -11.07 11.13 -7.12
CA GLU A 44 -12.21 10.27 -6.87
C GLU A 44 -12.04 8.98 -7.66
N HIS A 45 -12.73 7.94 -7.21
CA HIS A 45 -12.96 6.74 -7.98
C HIS A 45 -14.40 6.26 -7.75
N ASP A 46 -14.95 5.60 -8.76
CA ASP A 46 -16.23 4.92 -8.70
C ASP A 46 -16.13 3.60 -9.46
N GLY A 47 -16.17 2.50 -8.72
CA GLY A 47 -15.95 1.15 -9.25
C GLY A 47 -14.64 1.03 -10.03
N ASP A 48 -14.77 0.82 -11.34
CA ASP A 48 -13.65 0.60 -12.25
C ASP A 48 -13.12 1.90 -12.89
N ARG A 49 -13.64 3.08 -12.51
CA ARG A 49 -13.27 4.39 -13.06
C ARG A 49 -12.55 5.24 -12.01
N PHE A 50 -11.45 5.88 -12.41
CA PHE A 50 -10.61 6.70 -11.54
C PHE A 50 -10.35 8.07 -12.17
N ILE A 51 -10.31 9.12 -11.35
CA ILE A 51 -9.95 10.47 -11.78
C ILE A 51 -8.70 10.93 -11.03
N TYR A 52 -7.68 11.33 -11.78
CA TYR A 52 -6.41 11.82 -11.25
C TYR A 52 -6.12 13.24 -11.74
N ASP A 53 -5.52 14.04 -10.87
CA ASP A 53 -4.69 15.17 -11.27
C ASP A 53 -3.22 14.75 -11.16
N LEU A 54 -2.39 15.07 -12.17
CA LEU A 54 -0.97 14.76 -12.15
C LEU A 54 -0.09 15.93 -12.62
N TRP A 55 1.12 15.95 -12.09
CA TRP A 55 2.19 16.88 -12.42
C TRP A 55 3.37 16.09 -12.95
N VAL A 56 3.89 16.52 -14.09
CA VAL A 56 5.16 16.05 -14.63
C VAL A 56 6.19 17.14 -14.35
N THR A 57 7.25 16.79 -13.62
CA THR A 57 8.30 17.72 -13.18
C THR A 57 9.68 17.21 -13.57
N THR A 58 10.68 18.09 -13.60
CA THR A 58 12.09 17.71 -13.62
C THR A 58 12.54 17.24 -12.23
N GLU A 59 13.74 16.66 -12.13
CA GLU A 59 14.38 16.39 -10.83
C GLU A 59 14.60 17.65 -9.97
N SER A 60 14.71 18.82 -10.59
CA SER A 60 14.79 20.12 -9.89
C SER A 60 13.42 20.63 -9.40
N GLY A 61 12.32 19.95 -9.73
CA GLY A 61 10.96 20.34 -9.37
C GLY A 61 10.30 21.32 -10.34
N ASP A 62 10.91 21.61 -11.49
CA ASP A 62 10.33 22.50 -12.50
C ASP A 62 9.17 21.80 -13.20
N ILE A 63 8.01 22.46 -13.27
CA ILE A 63 6.80 21.89 -13.86
C ILE A 63 6.92 21.88 -15.40
N LEU A 64 6.80 20.69 -15.99
CA LEU A 64 6.78 20.46 -17.43
C LEU A 64 5.36 20.39 -17.96
N GLU A 65 4.51 19.59 -17.30
CA GLU A 65 3.11 19.38 -17.68
C GLU A 65 2.20 19.30 -16.44
N ILE A 66 0.96 19.79 -16.58
CA ILE A 66 -0.11 19.61 -15.59
C ILE A 66 -1.31 18.99 -16.30
N TRP A 67 -1.77 17.86 -15.78
CA TRP A 67 -2.95 17.16 -16.27
C TRP A 67 -4.02 17.22 -15.18
N GLN A 68 -5.19 17.73 -15.53
CA GLN A 68 -6.32 17.87 -14.62
C GLN A 68 -7.46 16.99 -15.10
N GLY A 69 -8.05 16.23 -14.18
CA GLY A 69 -9.18 15.35 -14.45
C GLY A 69 -8.87 14.23 -15.45
N LEU A 70 -7.65 13.65 -15.40
CA LEU A 70 -7.33 12.46 -16.18
C LEU A 70 -8.23 11.31 -15.72
N THR A 71 -9.09 10.84 -16.62
CA THR A 71 -9.98 9.72 -16.36
C THR A 71 -9.35 8.42 -16.85
N LEU A 72 -9.21 7.45 -15.95
CA LEU A 72 -8.73 6.10 -16.22
C LEU A 72 -9.84 5.08 -15.99
N GLN A 73 -9.87 4.04 -16.81
CA GLN A 73 -10.84 2.95 -16.73
C GLN A 73 -10.11 1.61 -16.66
N ILE A 74 -10.47 0.77 -15.69
CA ILE A 74 -10.04 -0.63 -15.69
C ILE A 74 -10.71 -1.33 -16.87
N ILE A 75 -9.87 -1.93 -17.71
CA ILE A 75 -10.30 -2.76 -18.85
C ILE A 75 -10.11 -4.25 -18.62
N GLN A 76 -9.25 -4.60 -17.66
CA GLN A 76 -8.93 -5.99 -17.34
C GLN A 76 -8.43 -6.09 -15.91
N LYS A 77 -8.97 -7.03 -15.13
CA LYS A 77 -8.42 -7.41 -13.83
C LYS A 77 -7.32 -8.44 -14.03
N LYS A 78 -6.21 -8.30 -13.30
CA LYS A 78 -5.07 -9.22 -13.36
C LYS A 78 -5.15 -10.20 -12.20
N PRO A 79 -4.87 -11.50 -12.41
CA PRO A 79 -4.74 -12.43 -11.31
C PRO A 79 -3.51 -12.06 -10.45
N LEU A 80 -3.64 -12.21 -9.13
CA LEU A 80 -2.57 -11.95 -8.15
C LEU A 80 -1.46 -13.01 -8.17
N GLN A 81 -1.53 -14.00 -9.05
CA GLN A 81 -0.68 -15.20 -9.05
C GLN A 81 0.74 -14.98 -9.59
N SER A 82 1.10 -13.74 -9.97
CA SER A 82 2.45 -13.39 -10.43
C SER A 82 3.21 -12.69 -9.32
N PRO A 83 4.53 -12.92 -9.18
CA PRO A 83 5.33 -12.20 -8.19
C PRO A 83 5.25 -10.70 -8.48
N TRP A 84 4.77 -9.95 -7.50
CA TRP A 84 4.75 -8.50 -7.56
C TRP A 84 6.09 -7.95 -7.09
N LEU A 85 6.45 -6.79 -7.64
CA LEU A 85 7.45 -5.94 -7.02
C LEU A 85 6.89 -5.47 -5.67
N ALA A 86 7.71 -5.52 -4.62
CA ALA A 86 7.28 -5.21 -3.25
C ALA A 86 6.72 -3.77 -3.15
N GLU A 87 7.24 -2.87 -3.98
CA GLU A 87 6.82 -1.46 -4.09
C GLU A 87 5.38 -1.29 -4.59
N LEU A 88 4.78 -2.32 -5.20
CA LEU A 88 3.38 -2.32 -5.64
C LEU A 88 2.42 -2.81 -4.56
N LEU A 89 2.92 -3.45 -3.50
CA LEU A 89 2.08 -3.93 -2.39
C LEU A 89 1.43 -2.78 -1.62
N PRO A 90 2.14 -1.68 -1.26
CA PRO A 90 1.50 -0.55 -0.58
C PRO A 90 0.26 0.02 -1.27
N PRO A 91 0.33 0.48 -2.54
CA PRO A 91 -0.85 1.06 -3.19
C PRO A 91 -1.98 0.04 -3.36
N TYR A 92 -1.67 -1.25 -3.52
CA TYR A 92 -2.68 -2.28 -3.57
C TYR A 92 -3.39 -2.50 -2.23
N LEU A 93 -2.62 -2.72 -1.16
CA LEU A 93 -3.18 -3.02 0.16
C LEU A 93 -3.95 -1.83 0.71
N GLU A 94 -3.43 -0.61 0.56
CA GLU A 94 -4.16 0.59 0.97
C GLU A 94 -5.54 0.68 0.31
N ARG A 95 -5.62 0.36 -0.98
CA ARG A 95 -6.88 0.36 -1.72
C ARG A 95 -7.80 -0.78 -1.31
N CYS A 96 -7.28 -2.00 -1.24
CA CYS A 96 -8.04 -3.17 -0.83
C CYS A 96 -8.67 -2.96 0.56
N LEU A 97 -7.89 -2.46 1.51
CA LEU A 97 -8.35 -2.15 2.87
C LEU A 97 -9.35 -1.01 2.88
N ARG A 98 -9.15 0.06 2.09
CA ARG A 98 -10.09 1.19 2.01
C ARG A 98 -11.43 0.79 1.42
N GLU A 99 -11.43 -0.02 0.36
CA GLU A 99 -12.65 -0.48 -0.32
C GLU A 99 -13.44 -1.50 0.51
N ASN A 100 -12.75 -2.46 1.16
CA ASN A 100 -13.41 -3.62 1.75
C ASN A 100 -13.59 -3.55 3.26
N ILE A 101 -12.71 -2.84 3.99
CA ILE A 101 -12.64 -2.93 5.47
C ILE A 101 -12.87 -1.58 6.13
N LEU A 102 -12.24 -0.51 5.62
CA LEU A 102 -12.14 0.77 6.31
C LEU A 102 -13.06 1.87 5.77
N SER A 103 -13.88 1.59 4.75
CA SER A 103 -14.85 2.53 4.17
C SER A 103 -15.80 3.13 5.21
N VAL A 104 -16.01 2.44 6.33
CA VAL A 104 -16.91 2.86 7.43
C VAL A 104 -16.23 3.81 8.43
N THR A 105 -14.89 3.91 8.44
CA THR A 105 -14.14 4.55 9.54
C THR A 105 -13.52 5.91 9.22
N ASN A 106 -13.57 6.38 7.96
CA ASN A 106 -12.82 7.57 7.49
C ASN A 106 -11.33 7.58 7.93
N SER A 107 -10.76 6.40 8.13
CA SER A 107 -9.36 6.25 8.53
C SER A 107 -8.48 6.47 7.31
N ASN A 108 -7.68 7.54 7.36
CA ASN A 108 -6.61 7.78 6.40
C ASN A 108 -5.35 7.13 6.96
N PHE A 109 -4.79 6.21 6.21
CA PHE A 109 -3.56 5.54 6.55
C PHE A 109 -2.69 5.40 5.31
N SER A 110 -1.41 5.26 5.56
CA SER A 110 -0.42 4.90 4.56
C SER A 110 0.43 3.78 5.12
N LEU A 111 0.99 2.95 4.23
CA LEU A 111 1.88 1.87 4.64
C LEU A 111 3.09 1.77 3.72
N ILE A 112 4.15 1.16 4.23
CA ILE A 112 5.35 0.85 3.45
C ILE A 112 5.92 -0.49 3.89
N PHE A 113 6.53 -1.19 2.93
CA PHE A 113 7.37 -2.34 3.18
C PHE A 113 8.83 -1.96 3.04
N ASP A 114 9.64 -2.42 3.99
CA ASP A 114 11.10 -2.37 3.92
C ASP A 114 11.62 -3.82 3.96
N GLN A 115 12.32 -4.22 2.90
CA GLN A 115 12.91 -5.56 2.76
C GLN A 115 14.44 -5.46 2.74
N ASP A 116 15.07 -5.69 3.89
CA ASP A 116 16.52 -5.59 4.06
C ASP A 116 17.00 -6.47 5.22
N GLY A 117 17.30 -7.72 4.92
CA GLY A 117 17.78 -8.69 5.92
C GLY A 117 19.18 -8.41 6.45
N THR A 118 19.91 -7.45 5.87
CA THR A 118 21.28 -7.12 6.27
C THR A 118 21.35 -6.10 7.40
N VAL A 119 20.22 -5.48 7.71
CA VAL A 119 20.10 -4.38 8.67
C VAL A 119 19.21 -4.77 9.84
N GLU A 120 19.58 -4.33 11.04
CA GLU A 120 18.82 -4.59 12.27
C GLU A 120 17.37 -4.06 12.16
N GLN A 121 16.44 -4.79 12.77
CA GLN A 121 14.99 -4.48 12.74
C GLN A 121 14.69 -3.03 13.16
N ARG A 122 15.43 -2.51 14.15
CA ARG A 122 15.25 -1.14 14.63
C ARG A 122 15.58 -0.10 13.56
N ILE A 123 16.67 -0.29 12.83
CA ILE A 123 17.08 0.65 11.77
C ILE A 123 16.08 0.58 10.61
N ARG A 124 15.61 -0.62 10.24
CA ARG A 124 14.53 -0.79 9.26
C ARG A 124 13.23 -0.09 9.69
N SER A 125 12.81 -0.30 10.93
CA SER A 125 11.63 0.36 11.51
C SER A 125 11.77 1.87 11.46
N ASP A 126 12.91 2.41 11.88
CA ASP A 126 13.13 3.85 11.92
C ASP A 126 13.18 4.44 10.50
N ARG A 127 13.83 3.76 9.55
CA ARG A 127 13.87 4.14 8.13
C ARG A 127 12.48 4.13 7.49
N ALA A 128 11.70 3.08 7.71
CA ALA A 128 10.35 2.93 7.18
C ALA A 128 9.41 4.03 7.71
N LEU A 129 9.43 4.30 9.01
CA LEU A 129 8.63 5.35 9.63
C LEU A 129 9.07 6.76 9.20
N ALA A 130 10.38 7.00 9.06
CA ALA A 130 10.90 8.27 8.55
C ALA A 130 10.42 8.54 7.12
N HIS A 131 10.45 7.52 6.26
CA HIS A 131 9.94 7.61 4.89
C HIS A 131 8.44 7.94 4.88
N LEU A 132 7.66 7.22 5.69
CA LEU A 132 6.19 7.30 5.67
C LEU A 132 5.67 8.63 6.23
N THR A 133 6.35 9.18 7.24
CA THR A 133 5.95 10.43 7.92
C THR A 133 6.68 11.67 7.38
N ALA A 134 7.63 11.48 6.45
CA ALA A 134 8.57 12.50 6.01
C ALA A 134 9.29 13.22 7.16
N THR A 135 9.44 12.56 8.31
CA THR A 135 10.15 13.15 9.47
C THR A 135 11.66 12.98 9.33
N THR A 136 12.40 13.99 9.79
CA THR A 136 13.85 13.92 9.96
C THR A 136 14.25 13.84 11.43
N GLU A 137 13.27 13.88 12.34
CA GLU A 137 13.49 13.78 13.78
C GLU A 137 13.70 12.33 14.23
N LEU A 138 14.33 12.17 15.39
CA LEU A 138 14.56 10.86 15.98
C LEU A 138 13.24 10.26 16.47
N ILE A 139 12.99 9.01 16.09
CA ILE A 139 11.76 8.28 16.45
C ILE A 139 11.80 7.92 17.92
N ARG A 140 10.84 8.47 18.67
CA ARG A 140 10.61 8.18 20.08
C ARG A 140 9.93 6.82 20.23
N ARG A 141 10.22 6.14 21.34
CA ARG A 141 9.70 4.81 21.62
C ARG A 141 9.28 4.74 23.09
N ARG A 142 8.21 3.96 23.30
CA ARG A 142 7.68 3.62 24.61
C ARG A 142 8.60 2.66 25.36
N LEU A 143 8.28 2.42 26.62
CA LEU A 143 9.00 1.47 27.49
C LEU A 143 8.96 0.02 26.97
N ASP A 144 7.96 -0.33 26.15
CA ASP A 144 7.85 -1.64 25.50
C ASP A 144 8.64 -1.75 24.17
N GLY A 145 9.36 -0.69 23.79
CA GLY A 145 10.15 -0.63 22.56
C GLY A 145 9.34 -0.29 21.30
N LYS A 146 8.01 -0.16 21.38
CA LYS A 146 7.18 0.25 20.25
C LYS A 146 7.32 1.75 19.97
N PRO A 147 7.22 2.20 18.72
CA PRO A 147 7.27 3.61 18.38
C PRO A 147 6.11 4.38 19.03
N ASP A 148 6.40 5.58 19.52
CA ASP A 148 5.40 6.57 19.92
C ASP A 148 4.80 7.25 18.69
N ASP A 149 3.71 8.00 18.88
CA ASP A 149 3.14 8.82 17.82
C ASP A 149 4.17 9.79 17.22
N ILE A 150 4.06 9.98 15.90
CA ILE A 150 4.93 10.86 15.12
C ILE A 150 4.06 11.96 14.54
N ASN A 151 4.31 13.21 14.93
CA ASN A 151 3.54 14.38 14.47
C ASN A 151 2.01 14.22 14.66
N GLY A 152 1.59 13.55 15.74
CA GLY A 152 0.18 13.27 16.03
C GLY A 152 -0.44 12.14 15.18
N GLN A 153 0.35 11.44 14.37
CA GLN A 153 -0.08 10.23 13.66
C GLN A 153 0.20 8.98 14.50
N PHE A 154 -0.77 8.07 14.52
CA PHE A 154 -0.58 6.74 15.08
C PHE A 154 0.34 5.94 14.17
N VAL A 155 1.26 5.20 14.78
CA VAL A 155 2.23 4.39 14.05
C VAL A 155 2.23 2.96 14.58
N SER A 156 2.40 2.01 13.66
CA SER A 156 2.57 0.60 13.98
C SER A 156 3.63 0.00 13.07
N VAL A 157 4.45 -0.90 13.62
CA VAL A 157 5.46 -1.62 12.86
C VAL A 157 5.42 -3.09 13.24
N SER A 158 5.43 -3.96 12.24
CA SER A 158 5.62 -5.40 12.41
C SER A 158 6.77 -5.90 11.56
N HIS A 159 7.45 -6.93 12.05
CA HIS A 159 8.66 -7.48 11.46
C HIS A 159 8.49 -8.97 11.22
N CYS A 160 8.86 -9.42 10.03
CA CYS A 160 8.87 -10.84 9.69
C CYS A 160 10.10 -11.14 8.83
N GLN A 161 11.09 -11.85 9.39
CA GLN A 161 12.39 -12.07 8.75
C GLN A 161 13.05 -10.75 8.25
N ASP A 162 13.37 -10.68 6.96
CA ASP A 162 13.94 -9.53 6.26
C ASP A 162 12.90 -8.46 5.90
N LEU A 163 11.61 -8.72 6.11
CA LEU A 163 10.51 -7.80 5.86
C LEU A 163 10.14 -6.99 7.11
N THR A 164 9.80 -5.72 6.90
CA THR A 164 9.23 -4.80 7.89
C THR A 164 8.04 -4.09 7.25
N LEU A 165 6.88 -4.16 7.88
CA LEU A 165 5.69 -3.37 7.53
C LEU A 165 5.59 -2.22 8.54
N ALA A 166 5.51 -1.00 8.04
CA ALA A 166 5.18 0.18 8.84
C ALA A 166 3.88 0.80 8.33
N ILE A 167 3.02 1.23 9.25
CA ILE A 167 1.77 1.94 8.96
C ILE A 167 1.73 3.22 9.77
N THR A 168 1.24 4.29 9.15
CA THR A 168 0.83 5.54 9.80
C THR A 168 -0.65 5.77 9.57
N ALA A 169 -1.37 6.25 10.56
CA ALA A 169 -2.79 6.56 10.44
C ALA A 169 -3.21 7.78 11.27
N ASN A 170 -4.32 8.41 10.86
CA ASN A 170 -4.97 9.47 11.64
C ASN A 170 -5.86 8.92 12.77
N THR A 171 -6.11 7.62 12.79
CA THR A 171 -6.87 6.89 13.81
C THR A 171 -6.01 5.74 14.39
N PRO A 172 -6.33 5.21 15.58
CA PRO A 172 -5.63 4.05 16.11
C PRO A 172 -5.73 2.85 15.16
N LEU A 173 -4.62 2.51 14.50
CA LEU A 173 -4.51 1.38 13.58
C LEU A 173 -3.20 0.65 13.86
N ALA A 174 -3.29 -0.66 14.00
CA ALA A 174 -2.14 -1.53 14.19
C ALA A 174 -1.97 -2.46 12.98
N CYS A 175 -0.75 -2.95 12.80
CA CYS A 175 -0.41 -3.90 11.76
C CYS A 175 0.33 -5.10 12.35
N ASP A 176 0.17 -6.25 11.71
CA ASP A 176 0.97 -7.44 12.00
C ASP A 176 1.38 -8.17 10.72
N LEU A 177 2.49 -8.90 10.80
CA LEU A 177 3.06 -9.70 9.73
C LEU A 177 3.51 -11.05 10.29
N GLU A 178 2.95 -12.13 9.78
CA GLU A 178 3.32 -13.48 10.18
C GLU A 178 3.61 -14.38 8.97
N ILE A 179 4.59 -15.28 9.12
CA ILE A 179 4.81 -16.36 8.16
C ILE A 179 3.75 -17.42 8.38
N ILE A 180 3.05 -17.76 7.31
CA ILE A 180 2.16 -18.91 7.27
C ILE A 180 3.01 -20.17 7.48
N THR A 181 2.90 -20.72 8.69
CA THR A 181 3.60 -21.94 9.08
C THR A 181 2.57 -23.06 9.19
N PRO A 182 2.70 -24.15 8.43
CA PRO A 182 1.80 -25.28 8.56
C PRO A 182 1.81 -25.85 9.98
N ARG A 183 0.64 -26.01 10.58
CA ARG A 183 0.49 -26.55 11.94
C ARG A 183 -0.43 -27.78 11.93
N ASN A 184 -0.25 -28.64 12.93
CA ASN A 184 -1.16 -29.78 13.13
C ASN A 184 -2.59 -29.26 13.37
N PRO A 185 -3.63 -29.84 12.75
CA PRO A 185 -5.04 -29.50 13.01
C PRO A 185 -5.44 -29.44 14.50
N ASP A 186 -4.88 -30.30 15.35
CA ASP A 186 -5.16 -30.28 16.79
C ASP A 186 -4.61 -29.02 17.45
N LEU A 187 -3.41 -28.58 17.06
CA LEU A 187 -2.83 -27.32 17.54
C LEU A 187 -3.65 -26.12 17.08
N TRP A 188 -4.14 -26.12 15.84
CA TRP A 188 -5.04 -25.07 15.36
C TRP A 188 -6.35 -25.02 16.13
N ARG A 189 -6.92 -26.18 16.48
CA ARG A 189 -8.13 -26.24 17.31
C ARG A 189 -7.91 -25.62 18.68
N ASP A 190 -6.75 -25.86 19.28
CA ASP A 190 -6.38 -25.30 20.58
C ASP A 190 -6.15 -23.78 20.51
N LEU A 191 -5.54 -23.27 19.43
CA LEU A 191 -5.27 -21.84 19.23
C LEU A 191 -6.52 -21.03 18.90
N LEU A 192 -7.37 -21.54 18.00
CA LEU A 192 -8.52 -20.81 17.48
C LEU A 192 -9.78 -20.96 18.34
N GLY A 193 -9.88 -22.06 19.09
CA GLY A 193 -11.15 -22.47 19.70
C GLY A 193 -12.19 -22.91 18.65
N GLN A 194 -13.36 -23.34 19.10
CA GLN A 194 -14.35 -23.98 18.21
C GLN A 194 -14.97 -23.03 17.17
N GLU A 195 -15.31 -21.80 17.57
CA GLU A 195 -16.01 -20.85 16.70
C GLU A 195 -15.11 -20.35 15.56
N THR A 196 -13.90 -19.87 15.89
CA THR A 196 -12.94 -19.40 14.88
C THR A 196 -12.46 -20.54 13.99
N LEU A 197 -12.32 -21.77 14.51
CA LEU A 197 -12.02 -22.94 13.69
C LEU A 197 -13.13 -23.19 12.65
N ALA A 198 -14.40 -23.11 13.03
CA ALA A 198 -15.52 -23.29 12.12
C ALA A 198 -15.56 -22.19 11.04
N LEU A 199 -15.26 -20.94 11.43
CA LEU A 199 -15.13 -19.83 10.49
C LEU A 199 -13.98 -20.05 9.51
N ALA A 200 -12.80 -20.43 10.00
CA ALA A 200 -11.65 -20.72 9.14
C ALA A 200 -11.97 -21.84 8.14
N GLN A 201 -12.64 -22.91 8.58
CA GLN A 201 -13.07 -24.00 7.69
C GLN A 201 -14.11 -23.58 6.66
N LEU A 202 -14.99 -22.62 7.00
CA LEU A 202 -15.91 -22.02 6.02
C LEU A 202 -15.12 -21.21 5.00
N LEU A 203 -14.26 -20.30 5.44
CA LEU A 203 -13.46 -19.47 4.56
C LEU A 203 -12.53 -20.29 3.65
N THR A 204 -11.91 -21.36 4.14
CA THR A 204 -11.12 -22.30 3.29
C THR A 204 -11.96 -22.99 2.22
N ARG A 205 -13.29 -23.14 2.40
CA ARG A 205 -14.18 -23.71 1.37
C ARG A 205 -14.65 -22.66 0.36
N GLU A 206 -14.87 -21.44 0.84
CA GLU A 206 -15.33 -20.31 0.01
C GLU A 206 -14.16 -19.64 -0.76
N THR A 207 -12.94 -19.79 -0.26
CA THR A 207 -11.71 -19.30 -0.87
C THR A 207 -10.89 -20.45 -1.43
N ASN A 208 -10.03 -20.19 -2.41
CA ASN A 208 -9.07 -21.19 -2.90
C ASN A 208 -7.74 -21.13 -2.12
N GLU A 209 -7.80 -20.74 -0.83
CA GLU A 209 -6.65 -20.57 0.06
C GLU A 209 -6.48 -21.77 0.98
N SER A 210 -5.25 -21.99 1.47
CA SER A 210 -4.98 -23.07 2.42
C SER A 210 -5.60 -22.80 3.79
N PHE A 211 -5.86 -23.86 4.57
CA PHE A 211 -6.34 -23.69 5.93
C PHE A 211 -5.35 -22.92 6.81
N ASP A 212 -4.05 -23.21 6.69
CA ASP A 212 -3.00 -22.50 7.43
C ASP A 212 -2.96 -21.00 7.09
N THR A 213 -3.23 -20.63 5.83
CA THR A 213 -3.34 -19.22 5.39
C THR A 213 -4.49 -18.50 6.09
N ILE A 214 -5.66 -19.14 6.14
CA ILE A 214 -6.88 -18.53 6.72
C ILE A 214 -6.83 -18.52 8.25
N ALA A 215 -6.17 -19.50 8.85
CA ALA A 215 -6.07 -19.67 10.30
C ALA A 215 -5.01 -18.78 10.97
N THR A 216 -4.09 -18.21 10.19
CA THR A 216 -3.07 -17.25 10.64
C THR A 216 -3.65 -15.85 10.57
#